data_AF-A0A6A8LUC3-F1
#
_entry.id   AF-A0A6A8LUC3-F1
#
_cell.length_a   1.000
_cell.length_b   1.000
_cell.length_c   1.000
_cell.angle_alpha   90.00
_cell.angle_beta   90.00
_cell.angle_gamma   90.00
#
_symmetry.space_group_name_H-M   'P 1'
#
loop_
_entity.id
_entity.type
_entity.pdbx_description
1 polymer ?
#
loop_
_entity_poly.entity_id
_entity_poly.type
_entity_poly.pdbx_seq_one_letter_code
_entity_poly.pdbx_strand_id
1 'polypeptide(L)' 'MISRYTRPEMAAIWNDEKKYECWLAVELAADEAWAKLGHIPDEDVEKLKKNAKINVDRIAEIEEVT' A
#
# COMPACT_ATOMS: atom_id res chain seq x y z
N MET A 1 -8.42 -7.54 15.93
CA MET A 1 -7.87 -8.01 17.24
C MET A 1 -8.72 -7.40 18.35
N ILE A 2 -9.03 -8.11 19.44
CA ILE A 2 -9.89 -7.53 20.50
C ILE A 2 -9.07 -6.49 21.28
N SER A 3 -9.56 -5.25 21.35
CA SER A 3 -8.88 -4.10 21.98
C SER A 3 -8.37 -4.41 23.40
N ARG A 4 -9.16 -5.15 24.18
CA ARG A 4 -8.84 -5.55 25.57
C ARG A 4 -7.50 -6.30 25.71
N TYR A 5 -7.09 -7.08 24.71
CA TYR A 5 -5.87 -7.92 24.77
C TYR A 5 -4.77 -7.45 23.82
N THR A 6 -5.05 -6.42 23.02
CA THR A 6 -4.13 -5.97 21.97
C THR A 6 -3.17 -4.93 22.56
N ARG A 7 -1.87 -5.15 22.39
CA ARG A 7 -0.87 -4.13 22.73
C ARG A 7 -0.94 -3.00 21.69
N PRO A 8 -0.79 -1.73 22.08
CA PRO A 8 -0.81 -0.60 21.15
C PRO A 8 0.14 -0.76 19.96
N GLU A 9 1.34 -1.31 20.21
CA GLU A 9 2.34 -1.62 19.17
C GLU A 9 1.80 -2.61 18.13
N MET A 10 1.12 -3.66 18.58
CA MET A 10 0.52 -4.65 17.68
C MET A 10 -0.70 -4.05 16.94
N ALA A 11 -1.52 -3.24 17.60
CA ALA A 11 -2.61 -2.56 16.93
C ALA A 11 -2.11 -1.62 15.82
N ALA A 12 -0.97 -0.94 16.04
CA ALA A 12 -0.38 -0.03 15.08
C ALA A 12 0.18 -0.74 13.84
N ILE A 13 0.69 -1.97 13.99
CA ILE A 13 1.21 -2.78 12.87
C ILE A 13 0.07 -3.43 12.08
N TRP A 14 -0.96 -3.91 12.78
CA TRP A 14 -2.03 -4.73 12.21
C TRP A 14 -3.31 -3.94 11.90
N ASN A 15 -3.19 -2.63 11.64
CA ASN A 15 -4.30 -1.82 11.14
C ASN A 15 -4.34 -1.80 9.61
N ASP A 16 -5.49 -1.42 9.04
CA ASP A 16 -5.71 -1.44 7.59
C ASP A 16 -4.82 -0.42 6.87
N GLU A 17 -4.55 0.73 7.49
CA GLU A 17 -3.63 1.73 6.94
C GLU A 17 -2.23 1.13 6.71
N LYS A 18 -1.64 0.47 7.72
CA LYS A 18 -0.34 -0.20 7.57
C LYS A 18 -0.37 -1.37 6.62
N LYS A 19 -1.46 -2.13 6.59
CA LYS A 19 -1.63 -3.19 5.60
C LYS A 19 -1.55 -2.63 4.17
N TYR A 20 -2.31 -1.58 3.86
CA TYR A 20 -2.33 -0.98 2.53
C TYR A 20 -1.03 -0.24 2.19
N GLU A 21 -0.38 0.41 3.17
CA GLU A 21 0.97 0.96 2.97
C GLU A 21 1.99 -0.13 2.62
N CYS A 22 1.96 -1.27 3.32
CA CYS A 22 2.84 -2.39 3.02
C CYS A 22 2.58 -2.96 1.61
N TRP A 23 1.32 -3.07 1.20
CA TRP A 23 0.96 -3.48 -0.16
C TRP A 23 1.51 -2.51 -1.20
N LEU A 24 1.31 -1.20 -1.00
CA LEU A 24 1.86 -0.18 -1.90
C LEU A 24 3.38 -0.27 -2.00
N ALA A 25 4.08 -0.51 -0.88
CA ALA A 25 5.53 -0.66 -0.90
C ALA A 25 5.99 -1.88 -1.72
N VAL A 26 5.25 -2.99 -1.66
CA VAL A 26 5.53 -4.18 -2.46
C VAL A 26 5.29 -3.92 -3.94
N GLU A 27 4.16 -3.29 -4.30
CA GLU A 27 3.83 -2.97 -5.70
C GLU A 27 4.86 -2.00 -6.31
N LEU A 28 5.25 -0.94 -5.59
CA LEU A 28 6.30 -0.03 -6.06
C LEU A 28 7.65 -0.74 -6.27
N ALA A 29 8.00 -1.70 -5.42
CA ALA A 29 9.22 -2.50 -5.59
C ALA A 29 9.13 -3.44 -6.80
N ALA A 30 7.94 -3.98 -7.09
CA ALA A 30 7.70 -4.76 -8.30
C ALA A 30 7.82 -3.90 -9.57
N ASP A 31 7.24 -2.71 -9.58
CA ASP A 31 7.34 -1.75 -10.68
C ASP A 31 8.79 -1.30 -10.91
N GLU A 32 9.55 -1.03 -9.85
CA GLU A 32 10.99 -0.77 -9.96
C GLU A 32 11.75 -1.92 -10.64
N ALA A 33 11.41 -3.16 -10.32
CA ALA A 33 12.03 -4.32 -10.96
C ALA A 33 11.63 -4.40 -12.44
N TRP A 34 10.37 -4.13 -12.77
CA TRP A 34 9.89 -4.10 -14.15
C TRP A 34 10.52 -2.99 -14.99
N ALA A 35 10.76 -1.81 -14.40
CA ALA A 35 11.46 -0.73 -15.07
C ALA A 35 12.91 -1.10 -15.38
N LYS A 36 13.61 -1.73 -14.43
CA LYS A 36 14.96 -2.30 -14.64
C LYS A 36 15.00 -3.37 -15.73
N LEU A 37 13.91 -4.11 -15.92
CA LEU A 37 13.77 -5.11 -16.99
C LEU A 37 13.36 -4.48 -18.34
N GLY A 38 13.05 -3.18 -18.38
CA GLY A 38 12.66 -2.46 -19.58
C GLY A 38 11.20 -2.64 -19.99
N HIS A 39 10.35 -3.18 -19.12
CA HIS A 39 8.92 -3.33 -19.41
C HIS A 39 8.14 -2.01 -19.28
N ILE A 40 8.58 -1.12 -18.39
CA ILE A 40 8.02 0.21 -18.18
C ILE A 40 9.13 1.27 -18.10
N PRO A 41 8.86 2.55 -18.41
CA PRO A 41 9.83 3.62 -18.25
C PRO A 41 10.14 3.92 -16.76
N ASP A 42 11.41 4.21 -16.45
CA ASP A 42 11.82 4.64 -15.09
C ASP A 42 11.08 5.89 -14.62
N GLU A 43 10.73 6.79 -15.54
CA GLU A 43 9.98 8.01 -15.24
C GLU A 43 8.60 7.72 -14.65
N ASP A 44 7.96 6.63 -15.05
CA ASP A 44 6.65 6.27 -14.55
C ASP A 44 6.73 5.70 -13.14
N VAL A 45 7.77 4.94 -12.81
CA VAL A 45 8.06 4.51 -11.44
C VAL A 45 8.32 5.71 -10.52
N GLU A 46 9.07 6.71 -10.99
CA GLU A 46 9.30 7.93 -10.21
C GLU A 46 8.03 8.76 -10.01
N LYS A 47 7.12 8.79 -10.99
CA LYS A 47 5.79 9.38 -10.82
C LYS A 47 4.95 8.60 -9.81
N LEU A 48 4.99 7.27 -9.85
CA LEU A 48 4.25 6.42 -8.92
C LEU A 48 4.71 6.69 -7.48
N LYS A 49 6.02 6.68 -7.22
CA LYS A 49 6.57 6.98 -5.88
C LYS A 49 6.18 8.35 -5.33
N LYS A 50 6.11 9.37 -6.19
CA LYS A 50 5.78 10.74 -5.77
C LYS A 50 4.29 10.95 -5.50
N ASN A 51 3.43 10.24 -6.23
CA ASN A 51 2.00 10.52 -6.25
C ASN A 51 1.14 9.46 -5.57
N ALA A 52 1.62 8.23 -5.42
CA ALA A 52 0.85 7.16 -4.82
C ALA A 52 0.50 7.49 -3.36
N LYS A 53 -0.80 7.46 -3.06
CA LYS A 53 -1.36 7.74 -1.75
C LYS A 53 -2.42 6.70 -1.42
N ILE A 54 -2.40 6.22 -0.19
CA ILE A 54 -3.44 5.34 0.34
C ILE A 54 -4.56 6.21 0.92
N ASN A 55 -5.79 5.85 0.58
CA ASN A 55 -6.99 6.38 1.21
C ASN A 55 -7.87 5.18 1.59
N VAL A 56 -7.84 4.83 2.88
CA VAL A 56 -8.53 3.64 3.41
C VAL A 56 -10.05 3.75 3.23
N ASP A 57 -10.63 4.93 3.46
CA ASP A 57 -12.07 5.15 3.29
C ASP A 57 -12.49 4.91 1.84
N ARG A 58 -11.72 5.43 0.89
CA ARG A 58 -11.99 5.22 -0.54
C ARG A 58 -11.84 3.76 -0.95
N ILE A 59 -10.90 3.03 -0.36
CA ILE A 59 -10.73 1.60 -0.63
C ILE A 59 -11.95 0.82 -0.10
N ALA A 60 -12.38 1.11 1.13
CA ALA A 60 -13.56 0.49 1.73
C ALA A 60 -14.82 0.74 0.88
N GLU A 61 -15.03 1.97 0.39
CA GLU A 61 -16.14 2.29 -0.53
C GLU A 61 -16.13 1.43 -1.81
N ILE A 62 -14.94 1.14 -2.36
CA ILE A 62 -14.80 0.33 -3.58
C ILE A 62 -15.02 -1.16 -3.28
N GLU A 63 -14.53 -1.64 -2.13
CA GLU A 63 -14.73 -3.01 -1.65
C GLU A 63 -16.20 -3.31 -1.30
N GLU A 64 -17.01 -2.32 -0.92
CA GLU A 64 -18.45 -2.53 -0.65
C GLU A 64 -19.27 -2.84 -1.92
N VAL A 65 -18.81 -2.39 -3.08
CA VAL A 65 -19.54 -2.52 -4.35
C VAL A 65 -19.09 -3.74 -5.16
N THR A 66 -17.93 -4.34 -4.82
CA THR A 66 -17.28 -5.41 -5.57
C THR A 66 -17.34 -6.74 -4.82
#